data_AF-A0A6A7YW86-F1
#
_entry.id   AF-A0A6A7YW86-F1
#
_cell.length_a   1.000
_cell.length_b   1.000
_cell.length_c   1.000
_cell.angle_alpha   90.00
_cell.angle_beta   90.00
_cell.angle_gamma   90.00
#
_symmetry.space_group_name_H-M   'P 1'
#
loop_
_entity.id
_entity.type
_entity.pdbx_description
1 polymer ?
#
loop_
_entity_poly.entity_id
_entity_poly.type
_entity_poly.pdbx_seq_one_letter_code
_entity_poly.pdbx_strand_id
1 'polypeptide(L)'
;MKGLLGRTVEQVDATSYRRYLSVMQGWIEFMSMGSLSERDSAVLQRFQIWLRQWADEEIPESFDIQDRNWRFEFDLVAGACGTPVRYKNPHVLHNLLHQYSLAGLRLDTLRLPERVQALEHFCSTFSSRSTKVLRFDRELLEIQIPMGTHKASYVFTPRQISVEWTEPPDCPGDEIARILAFEVFLELFRTWTFPTLTFRREQVLGTWTLFIRLTAPGSDPWDYEELRHFVVVTRLLFDASYDFSYVANVVVDGLAERLRGQEWREILTTMVRYRAVLEDASQYVPLHALPMSSLVAAIARSRVIRGLLLRCLRRGFDYCRRLIDRYACWLNEASAGDLRWSDRYESLRQASLFLAAQWPGEALGELSRRSVFNTGDDLTAACLFKRSDMADDLRQLVVAGSLSLSGLSGMMVRHNPEMAVQVFGVSSLVTQLLDTGIRFRRAKHFVVARFGDSLDQGVLTELLRGLDTVPWGHTADAEHAIEAQLLLGGPVCRFELEKGIDWTTLGCYSIAG
;
A
#
# COMPACT_ATOMS: atom_id res chain seq x y z
N MET A 1 2.04 19.75 -16.73
CA MET A 1 0.86 20.33 -16.06
C MET A 1 1.10 20.79 -14.63
N LYS A 2 1.50 19.93 -13.67
CA LYS A 2 1.77 20.34 -12.27
C LYS A 2 2.66 21.58 -12.15
N GLY A 3 3.78 21.65 -12.88
CA GLY A 3 4.66 22.83 -12.86
C GLY A 3 4.06 24.11 -13.47
N LEU A 4 3.08 23.99 -14.39
CA LEU A 4 2.33 25.15 -14.90
C LEU A 4 1.34 25.65 -13.85
N LEU A 5 0.66 24.72 -13.18
CA LEU A 5 -0.25 25.03 -12.08
C LEU A 5 0.51 25.62 -10.88
N GLY A 6 1.67 25.07 -10.51
CA GLY A 6 2.56 25.61 -9.48
C GLY A 6 2.91 27.07 -9.73
N ARG A 7 3.42 27.40 -10.93
CA ARG A 7 3.69 28.81 -11.30
C ARG A 7 2.43 29.69 -11.30
N THR A 8 1.28 29.13 -11.66
CA THR A 8 0.00 29.88 -11.61
C THR A 8 -0.37 30.22 -10.17
N VAL A 9 -0.27 29.26 -9.25
CA VAL A 9 -0.68 29.44 -7.85
C VAL A 9 0.34 30.25 -7.06
N GLU A 10 1.63 29.97 -7.25
CA GLU A 10 2.71 30.53 -6.42
C GLU A 10 3.22 31.88 -6.96
N GLN A 11 3.11 32.11 -8.28
CA GLN A 11 3.67 33.31 -8.93
C GLN A 11 2.60 34.13 -9.67
N VAL A 12 1.33 33.71 -9.64
CA VAL A 12 0.22 34.36 -10.36
C VAL A 12 0.51 34.56 -11.85
N ASP A 13 1.24 33.60 -12.46
CA ASP A 13 1.67 33.71 -13.85
C ASP A 13 0.51 33.41 -14.82
N ALA A 14 -0.09 34.47 -15.37
CA ALA A 14 -1.17 34.39 -16.35
C ALA A 14 -0.79 33.61 -17.63
N THR A 15 0.49 33.59 -18.01
CA THR A 15 0.95 32.83 -19.17
C THR A 15 0.94 31.33 -18.87
N SER A 16 1.43 30.94 -17.69
CA SER A 16 1.34 29.55 -17.22
C SER A 16 -0.11 29.11 -17.03
N TYR A 17 -1.00 29.99 -16.57
CA TYR A 17 -2.43 29.69 -16.42
C TYR A 17 -3.09 29.37 -17.75
N ARG A 18 -2.92 30.23 -18.76
CA ARG A 18 -3.48 29.99 -20.11
C ARG A 18 -2.93 28.72 -20.74
N ARG A 19 -1.62 28.46 -20.58
CA ARG A 19 -1.01 27.21 -21.02
C ARG A 19 -1.56 26.00 -20.28
N TYR A 20 -1.80 26.12 -18.97
CA TYR A 20 -2.39 25.06 -18.16
C TYR A 20 -3.81 24.67 -18.66
N LEU A 21 -4.66 25.66 -18.92
CA LEU A 21 -6.00 25.43 -19.49
C LEU A 21 -5.92 24.78 -20.88
N SER A 22 -5.03 25.26 -21.75
CA SER A 22 -4.82 24.71 -23.09
C SER A 22 -4.35 23.25 -23.06
N VAL A 23 -3.46 22.88 -22.14
CA VAL A 23 -3.03 21.47 -22.00
C VAL A 23 -4.20 20.58 -21.56
N MET A 24 -5.08 21.04 -20.66
CA MET A 24 -6.26 20.26 -20.29
C MET A 24 -7.26 20.12 -21.44
N GLN A 25 -7.41 21.15 -22.29
CA GLN A 25 -8.23 21.05 -23.50
C GLN A 25 -7.69 19.95 -24.42
N GLY A 26 -6.38 19.96 -24.70
CA GLY A 26 -5.73 18.91 -25.48
C GLY A 26 -5.83 17.52 -24.85
N TRP A 27 -5.85 17.41 -23.51
CA TRP A 27 -6.10 16.15 -22.82
C TRP A 27 -7.52 15.63 -23.08
N ILE A 28 -8.54 16.49 -22.98
CA ILE A 28 -9.91 16.10 -23.29
C ILE A 28 -10.04 15.68 -24.76
N GLU A 29 -9.46 16.44 -25.69
CA GLU A 29 -9.43 16.09 -27.11
C GLU A 29 -8.83 14.70 -27.34
N PHE A 30 -7.72 14.40 -26.66
CA PHE A 30 -7.10 13.08 -26.72
C PHE A 30 -8.03 11.96 -26.23
N MET A 31 -8.69 12.14 -25.08
CA MET A 31 -9.63 11.13 -24.55
C MET A 31 -10.86 10.94 -25.44
N SER A 32 -11.28 11.99 -26.15
CA SER A 32 -12.39 11.95 -27.09
C SER A 32 -12.09 11.23 -28.41
N MET A 33 -10.85 10.80 -28.67
CA MET A 33 -10.52 10.02 -29.87
C MET A 33 -10.98 8.55 -29.81
N GLY A 34 -11.28 8.02 -28.61
CA GLY A 34 -11.74 6.64 -28.42
C GLY A 34 -13.28 6.49 -28.51
N SER A 35 -13.75 5.25 -28.44
CA SER A 35 -15.19 4.97 -28.30
C SER A 35 -15.65 5.32 -26.88
N LEU A 36 -16.35 6.44 -26.74
CA LEU A 36 -16.92 6.89 -25.48
C LEU A 36 -18.40 6.51 -25.38
N SER A 37 -18.87 6.26 -24.16
CA SER A 37 -20.31 6.23 -23.88
C SER A 37 -20.93 7.60 -24.13
N GLU A 38 -22.24 7.66 -24.39
CA GLU A 38 -22.96 8.93 -24.54
C GLU A 38 -22.79 9.83 -23.30
N ARG A 39 -22.84 9.20 -22.12
CA ARG A 39 -22.57 9.82 -20.82
C ARG A 39 -21.21 10.52 -20.80
N ASP A 40 -20.14 9.78 -21.06
CA ASP A 40 -18.78 10.31 -20.95
C ASP A 40 -18.50 11.38 -22.00
N SER A 41 -19.03 11.21 -23.22
CA SER A 41 -18.95 12.21 -24.29
C SER A 41 -19.61 13.54 -23.87
N ALA A 42 -20.81 13.49 -23.30
CA ALA A 42 -21.52 14.68 -22.82
C ALA A 42 -20.75 15.41 -21.71
N VAL A 43 -20.17 14.67 -20.76
CA VAL A 43 -19.36 15.22 -19.67
C VAL A 43 -18.10 15.91 -20.21
N LEU A 44 -17.35 15.25 -21.09
CA LEU A 44 -16.12 15.81 -21.66
C LEU A 44 -16.38 17.07 -22.50
N GLN A 45 -17.46 17.11 -23.27
CA GLN A 45 -17.88 18.32 -23.98
C GLN A 45 -18.19 19.47 -23.03
N ARG A 46 -18.88 19.18 -21.92
CA ARG A 46 -19.17 20.19 -20.88
C ARG A 46 -17.89 20.75 -20.27
N PHE A 47 -16.94 19.87 -19.97
CA PHE A 47 -15.62 20.26 -19.45
C PHE A 47 -14.87 21.18 -20.42
N GLN A 48 -14.92 20.94 -21.73
CA GLN A 48 -14.34 21.84 -22.73
C GLN A 48 -15.00 23.22 -22.75
N ILE A 49 -16.31 23.32 -22.51
CA ILE A 49 -17.02 24.62 -22.40
C ILE A 49 -16.49 25.39 -21.19
N TRP A 50 -16.40 24.74 -20.04
CA TRP A 50 -15.90 25.36 -18.81
C TRP A 50 -14.44 25.82 -18.92
N LEU A 51 -13.57 25.03 -19.57
CA LEU A 51 -12.19 25.42 -19.85
C LEU A 51 -12.06 26.66 -20.72
N ARG A 52 -12.96 26.84 -21.70
CA ARG A 52 -13.00 28.06 -22.52
C ARG A 52 -13.46 29.25 -21.70
N GLN A 53 -14.51 29.10 -20.89
CA GLN A 53 -14.99 30.16 -20.00
C GLN A 53 -13.89 30.64 -19.04
N TRP A 54 -13.14 29.73 -18.42
CA TRP A 54 -12.02 30.12 -17.53
C TRP A 54 -10.85 30.80 -18.25
N ALA A 55 -10.70 30.62 -19.57
CA ALA A 55 -9.64 31.27 -20.32
C ALA A 55 -9.90 32.77 -20.52
N ASP A 56 -11.17 33.18 -20.47
CA ASP A 56 -11.64 34.56 -20.66
C ASP A 56 -11.90 35.29 -19.32
N GLU A 57 -11.73 34.59 -18.18
CA GLU A 57 -11.98 35.11 -16.84
C GLU A 57 -10.68 35.41 -16.08
N GLU A 58 -10.80 36.12 -14.95
CA GLU A 58 -9.69 36.29 -14.00
C GLU A 58 -9.24 34.93 -13.41
N ILE A 59 -7.96 34.87 -13.03
CA ILE A 59 -7.37 33.69 -12.43
C ILE A 59 -8.04 33.46 -11.06
N PRO A 60 -8.59 32.27 -10.77
CA PRO A 60 -9.20 31.98 -9.48
C PRO A 60 -8.25 32.22 -8.31
N GLU A 61 -8.76 32.78 -7.21
CA GLU A 61 -7.97 33.07 -6.00
C GLU A 61 -7.53 31.80 -5.25
N SER A 62 -8.26 30.69 -5.42
CA SER A 62 -7.94 29.39 -4.83
C SER A 62 -8.02 28.27 -5.87
N PHE A 63 -7.03 27.38 -5.80
CA PHE A 63 -6.95 26.15 -6.57
C PHE A 63 -7.03 24.93 -5.66
N ASP A 64 -7.65 25.06 -4.47
CA ASP A 64 -7.76 23.94 -3.54
C ASP A 64 -8.52 22.77 -4.17
N ILE A 65 -7.99 21.57 -3.92
CA ILE A 65 -8.62 20.32 -4.36
C ILE A 65 -9.68 19.94 -3.33
N GLN A 66 -10.87 19.62 -3.81
CA GLN A 66 -11.88 18.92 -3.01
C GLN A 66 -11.80 17.42 -3.33
N ASP A 67 -11.90 16.58 -2.31
CA ASP A 67 -11.96 15.13 -2.50
C ASP A 67 -13.29 14.78 -3.18
N ARG A 68 -13.22 14.57 -4.50
CA ARG A 68 -14.35 14.31 -5.38
C ARG A 68 -14.10 13.06 -6.17
N ASN A 69 -15.09 12.18 -6.24
CA ASN A 69 -15.03 10.94 -6.99
C ASN A 69 -15.49 11.17 -8.44
N TRP A 70 -14.65 10.84 -9.42
CA TRP A 70 -14.97 11.07 -10.82
C TRP A 70 -16.26 10.40 -11.30
N ARG A 71 -16.63 9.22 -10.78
CA ARG A 71 -17.85 8.53 -11.24
C ARG A 71 -19.09 9.33 -10.85
N PHE A 72 -19.18 9.70 -9.58
CA PHE A 72 -20.29 10.48 -9.05
C PHE A 72 -20.41 11.84 -9.73
N GLU A 73 -19.28 12.54 -9.92
CA GLU A 73 -19.27 13.83 -10.60
C GLU A 73 -19.68 13.71 -12.08
N PHE A 74 -19.25 12.67 -12.78
CA PHE A 74 -19.67 12.43 -14.15
C PHE A 74 -21.17 12.13 -14.23
N ASP A 75 -21.73 11.35 -13.28
CA ASP A 75 -23.17 11.09 -13.20
C ASP A 75 -23.96 12.37 -12.93
N LEU A 76 -23.50 13.20 -12.00
CA LEU A 76 -24.12 14.50 -11.72
C LEU A 76 -24.12 15.42 -12.93
N VAL A 77 -22.99 15.51 -13.65
CA VAL A 77 -22.87 16.37 -14.82
C VAL A 77 -23.71 15.85 -15.99
N ALA A 78 -23.75 14.52 -16.19
CA ALA A 78 -24.55 13.90 -17.25
C ALA A 78 -26.05 13.93 -16.95
N GLY A 79 -26.44 13.78 -15.69
CA GLY A 79 -27.85 13.74 -15.24
C GLY A 79 -28.47 15.10 -14.93
N ALA A 80 -27.70 16.20 -14.98
CA ALA A 80 -28.22 17.53 -14.70
C ALA A 80 -29.23 17.98 -15.77
N CYS A 81 -30.51 18.08 -15.40
CA CYS A 81 -31.54 18.75 -16.20
C CYS A 81 -31.25 20.26 -16.25
N GLY A 82 -30.42 20.71 -17.20
CA GLY A 82 -30.03 22.11 -17.38
C GLY A 82 -28.54 22.29 -17.66
N THR A 83 -28.01 23.50 -17.47
CA THR A 83 -26.55 23.72 -17.50
C THR A 83 -25.99 23.42 -16.11
N PRO A 84 -25.27 22.30 -15.90
CA PRO A 84 -24.66 21.99 -14.61
C PRO A 84 -23.76 23.13 -14.14
N VAL A 85 -23.80 23.41 -12.83
CA VAL A 85 -23.00 24.47 -12.21
C VAL A 85 -21.52 24.15 -12.39
N ARG A 86 -20.79 25.08 -13.02
CA ARG A 86 -19.34 24.98 -13.20
C ARG A 86 -18.64 24.98 -11.83
N TYR A 87 -17.56 24.20 -11.70
CA TYR A 87 -16.71 24.26 -10.51
C TYR A 87 -16.11 25.64 -10.29
N LYS A 88 -15.67 25.93 -9.05
CA LYS A 88 -15.07 27.23 -8.71
C LYS A 88 -13.70 27.45 -9.35
N ASN A 89 -12.94 26.38 -9.58
CA ASN A 89 -11.60 26.45 -10.15
C ASN A 89 -11.34 25.28 -11.12
N PRO A 90 -10.41 25.44 -12.07
CA PRO A 90 -10.07 24.41 -13.05
C PRO A 90 -9.25 23.24 -12.46
N HIS A 91 -8.71 23.34 -11.24
CA HIS A 91 -7.96 22.24 -10.63
C HIS A 91 -8.86 21.05 -10.27
N VAL A 92 -10.12 21.31 -9.90
CA VAL A 92 -11.12 20.26 -9.70
C VAL A 92 -11.26 19.41 -10.96
N LEU A 93 -11.40 20.06 -12.12
CA LEU A 93 -11.55 19.37 -13.40
C LEU A 93 -10.28 18.60 -13.78
N HIS A 94 -9.08 19.16 -13.58
CA HIS A 94 -7.83 18.42 -13.73
C HIS A 94 -7.81 17.14 -12.90
N ASN A 95 -8.20 17.20 -11.62
CA ASN A 95 -8.25 16.01 -10.77
C ASN A 95 -9.23 14.96 -11.30
N LEU A 96 -10.41 15.37 -11.76
CA LEU A 96 -11.42 14.46 -12.34
C LEU A 96 -10.94 13.83 -13.66
N LEU A 97 -10.34 14.60 -14.56
CA LEU A 97 -9.73 14.10 -15.80
C LEU A 97 -8.63 13.07 -15.50
N HIS A 98 -7.81 13.35 -14.49
CA HIS A 98 -6.77 12.44 -14.03
C HIS A 98 -7.36 11.14 -13.51
N GLN A 99 -8.33 11.20 -12.59
CA GLN A 99 -9.00 10.00 -12.07
C GLN A 99 -9.69 9.17 -13.18
N TYR A 100 -10.39 9.83 -14.10
CA TYR A 100 -11.07 9.20 -15.24
C TYR A 100 -10.07 8.53 -16.18
N SER A 101 -9.00 9.23 -16.57
CA SER A 101 -7.92 8.68 -17.40
C SER A 101 -7.30 7.45 -16.73
N LEU A 102 -7.04 7.51 -15.42
CA LEU A 102 -6.53 6.38 -14.67
C LEU A 102 -7.52 5.22 -14.53
N ALA A 103 -8.81 5.42 -14.82
CA ALA A 103 -9.81 4.37 -14.85
C ALA A 103 -9.94 3.77 -16.25
N GLY A 104 -10.00 4.60 -17.30
CA GLY A 104 -10.29 4.18 -18.67
C GLY A 104 -9.08 3.86 -19.55
N LEU A 105 -7.89 4.44 -19.28
CA LEU A 105 -6.70 4.30 -20.13
C LEU A 105 -5.65 3.37 -19.51
N ARG A 106 -6.09 2.34 -18.79
CA ARG A 106 -5.18 1.37 -18.17
C ARG A 106 -4.58 0.48 -19.24
N LEU A 107 -3.25 0.39 -19.24
CA LEU A 107 -2.57 -0.67 -19.95
C LEU A 107 -2.88 -2.01 -19.27
N ASP A 108 -3.26 -3.00 -20.07
CA ASP A 108 -3.27 -4.40 -19.65
C ASP A 108 -1.84 -4.77 -19.26
N THR A 109 -1.61 -4.97 -17.95
CA THR A 109 -0.27 -5.20 -17.41
C THR A 109 0.34 -6.47 -17.96
N LEU A 110 -0.48 -7.46 -18.35
CA LEU A 110 -0.03 -8.71 -18.98
C LEU A 110 0.61 -8.49 -20.36
N ARG A 111 0.39 -7.33 -20.99
CA ARG A 111 1.00 -6.96 -22.28
C ARG A 111 2.30 -6.20 -22.14
N LEU A 112 2.72 -5.87 -20.91
CA LEU A 112 3.98 -5.16 -20.67
C LEU A 112 5.18 -6.11 -20.81
N PRO A 113 6.41 -5.61 -21.01
CA PRO A 113 7.60 -6.45 -20.92
C PRO A 113 7.71 -7.11 -19.54
N GLU A 114 8.16 -8.37 -19.47
CA GLU A 114 8.22 -9.18 -18.23
C GLU A 114 8.88 -8.45 -17.05
N ARG A 115 9.98 -7.74 -17.32
CA ARG A 115 10.69 -6.94 -16.30
C ARG A 115 9.84 -5.82 -15.71
N VAL A 116 8.99 -5.20 -16.51
CA VAL A 116 8.05 -4.17 -16.07
C VAL A 116 6.89 -4.79 -15.30
N GLN A 117 6.39 -5.95 -15.75
CA GLN A 117 5.38 -6.72 -15.00
C GLN A 117 5.89 -7.07 -13.61
N ALA A 118 7.12 -7.56 -13.51
CA ALA A 118 7.74 -7.91 -12.23
C ALA A 118 7.89 -6.70 -11.29
N LEU A 119 8.19 -5.50 -11.81
CA LEU A 119 8.26 -4.28 -11.01
C LEU A 119 6.88 -3.79 -10.55
N GLU A 120 5.88 -3.84 -11.44
CA GLU A 120 4.49 -3.49 -11.11
C GLU A 120 3.96 -4.44 -10.03
N HIS A 121 4.10 -5.75 -10.24
CA HIS A 121 3.73 -6.78 -9.27
C HIS A 121 4.40 -6.53 -7.93
N PHE A 122 5.72 -6.30 -7.92
CA PHE A 122 6.46 -5.95 -6.71
C PHE A 122 5.87 -4.72 -5.99
N CYS A 123 5.53 -3.65 -6.72
CA CYS A 123 4.91 -2.46 -6.14
C CYS A 123 3.50 -2.74 -5.56
N SER A 124 2.82 -3.79 -6.05
CA SER A 124 1.51 -4.23 -5.58
C SER A 124 1.55 -5.15 -4.35
N THR A 125 2.69 -5.76 -4.03
CA THR A 125 2.85 -6.72 -2.90
C THR A 125 2.66 -6.14 -1.47
N PHE A 126 2.49 -4.83 -1.33
CA PHE A 126 2.22 -4.15 -0.06
C PHE A 126 1.39 -2.88 -0.29
N SER A 127 0.15 -3.04 -0.76
CA SER A 127 -0.71 -1.91 -1.09
C SER A 127 -2.17 -2.21 -0.78
N SER A 128 -2.93 -1.18 -0.39
CA SER A 128 -4.39 -1.24 -0.26
C SER A 128 -5.13 -0.97 -1.57
N ARG A 129 -4.40 -0.62 -2.64
CA ARG A 129 -4.96 -0.18 -3.91
C ARG A 129 -4.11 -0.72 -5.07
N SER A 130 -4.73 -0.97 -6.22
CA SER A 130 -4.00 -1.46 -7.40
C SER A 130 -3.00 -0.43 -7.91
N THR A 131 -1.74 -0.83 -8.01
CA THR A 131 -0.70 -0.11 -8.77
C THR A 131 -1.19 0.10 -10.20
N LYS A 132 -0.82 1.24 -10.79
CA LYS A 132 -1.16 1.55 -12.18
C LYS A 132 0.10 1.80 -12.97
N VAL A 133 0.13 1.28 -14.19
CA VAL A 133 1.22 1.55 -15.13
C VAL A 133 0.71 2.51 -16.19
N LEU A 134 1.40 3.63 -16.35
CA LEU A 134 1.12 4.64 -17.36
C LEU A 134 2.33 4.74 -18.27
N ARG A 135 2.09 4.71 -19.58
CA ARG A 135 3.13 4.97 -20.58
C ARG A 135 2.80 6.30 -21.25
N PHE A 136 3.68 7.28 -21.08
CA PHE A 136 3.47 8.61 -21.64
C PHE A 136 4.08 8.74 -23.03
N ASP A 137 5.25 8.14 -23.25
CA ASP A 137 5.90 8.08 -24.55
C ASP A 137 6.67 6.76 -24.75
N ARG A 138 7.52 6.68 -25.79
CA ARG A 138 8.29 5.47 -26.07
C ARG A 138 9.28 5.11 -24.96
N GLU A 139 9.86 6.11 -24.30
CA GLU A 139 11.01 6.00 -23.38
C GLU A 139 10.64 6.32 -21.92
N LEU A 140 9.41 6.76 -21.66
CA LEU A 140 8.91 7.17 -20.35
C LEU A 140 7.78 6.26 -19.89
N LEU A 141 7.98 5.68 -18.70
CA LEU A 141 7.04 4.82 -18.01
C LEU A 141 6.82 5.33 -16.58
N GLU A 142 5.59 5.38 -16.10
CA GLU A 142 5.27 5.62 -14.69
C GLU A 142 4.61 4.38 -14.07
N ILE A 143 5.11 3.96 -12.91
CA ILE A 143 4.42 3.05 -12.01
C ILE A 143 3.87 3.90 -10.86
N GLN A 144 2.58 4.16 -10.89
CA GLN A 144 1.88 4.91 -9.84
C GLN A 144 1.62 3.98 -8.66
N ILE A 145 2.02 4.41 -7.46
CA ILE A 145 1.87 3.66 -6.23
C ILE A 145 0.76 4.32 -5.41
N PRO A 146 -0.42 3.70 -5.32
CA PRO A 146 -1.55 4.29 -4.61
C PRO A 146 -1.37 4.11 -3.10
N MET A 147 -0.77 5.10 -2.45
CA MET A 147 -0.71 5.17 -0.98
C MET A 147 -1.93 5.98 -0.50
N GLY A 148 -2.66 5.50 0.51
CA GLY A 148 -3.97 6.05 0.95
C GLY A 148 -4.18 7.56 0.71
N THR A 149 -3.44 8.39 1.46
CA THR A 149 -3.50 9.87 1.47
C THR A 149 -2.30 10.55 0.78
N HIS A 150 -1.37 9.79 0.20
CA HIS A 150 -0.12 10.30 -0.37
C HIS A 150 0.03 9.87 -1.84
N LYS A 151 0.55 10.74 -2.71
CA LYS A 151 0.95 10.30 -4.05
C LYS A 151 2.41 9.86 -4.00
N ALA A 152 2.67 8.60 -4.36
CA ALA A 152 4.00 8.15 -4.72
C ALA A 152 4.00 7.59 -6.14
N SER A 153 5.03 7.87 -6.94
CA SER A 153 5.18 7.23 -8.23
C SER A 153 6.63 7.10 -8.64
N TYR A 154 6.92 6.04 -9.41
CA TYR A 154 8.20 5.81 -10.05
C TYR A 154 8.09 6.19 -11.51
N VAL A 155 8.88 7.15 -11.96
CA VAL A 155 9.00 7.53 -13.37
C VAL A 155 10.35 7.04 -13.89
N PHE A 156 10.31 6.15 -14.87
CA PHE A 156 11.46 5.54 -15.50
C PHE A 156 11.72 6.21 -16.85
N THR A 157 13.00 6.51 -17.08
CA THR A 157 13.57 6.91 -18.37
C THR A 157 14.82 6.06 -18.61
N PRO A 158 15.41 6.03 -19.83
CA PRO A 158 16.55 5.17 -20.11
C PRO A 158 17.77 5.38 -19.19
N ARG A 159 17.90 6.59 -18.61
CA ARG A 159 19.07 6.99 -17.80
C ARG A 159 18.73 7.51 -16.41
N GLN A 160 17.46 7.52 -16.02
CA GLN A 160 17.04 8.06 -14.74
C GLN A 160 15.76 7.41 -14.23
N ILE A 161 15.73 7.18 -12.93
CA ILE A 161 14.52 6.89 -12.17
C ILE A 161 14.22 8.11 -11.30
N SER A 162 13.01 8.64 -11.40
CA SER A 162 12.52 9.70 -10.53
C SER A 162 11.41 9.16 -9.63
N VAL A 163 11.42 9.58 -8.38
CA VAL A 163 10.39 9.25 -7.40
C VAL A 163 9.84 10.55 -6.84
N GLU A 164 8.52 10.66 -6.84
CA GLU A 164 7.79 11.71 -6.12
C GLU A 164 7.15 11.08 -4.89
N TRP A 165 7.25 11.72 -3.73
CA TRP A 165 6.50 11.34 -2.53
C TRP A 165 5.97 12.60 -1.83
N THR A 166 4.69 12.63 -1.46
CA THR A 166 4.03 13.83 -0.91
C THR A 166 3.44 13.59 0.48
N GLU A 167 3.64 14.54 1.40
CA GLU A 167 2.83 14.64 2.62
C GLU A 167 1.35 14.91 2.27
N PRO A 168 0.41 14.79 3.23
CA PRO A 168 -0.95 15.28 3.05
C PRO A 168 -0.94 16.80 2.79
N PRO A 169 -1.89 17.34 2.01
CA PRO A 169 -1.92 18.76 1.65
C PRO A 169 -2.01 19.73 2.84
N ASP A 170 -2.55 19.28 3.97
CA ASP A 170 -2.76 20.05 5.20
C ASP A 170 -1.62 19.88 6.24
N CYS A 171 -0.55 19.17 5.90
CA CYS A 171 0.57 18.92 6.81
C CYS A 171 1.43 20.18 7.00
N PRO A 172 1.54 20.73 8.23
CA PRO A 172 2.29 21.96 8.47
C PRO A 172 3.80 21.71 8.43
N GLY A 173 4.58 22.75 8.10
CA GLY A 173 6.03 22.63 7.86
C GLY A 173 6.87 22.27 9.09
N ASP A 174 6.34 22.41 10.29
CA ASP A 174 6.95 21.97 11.55
C ASP A 174 6.59 20.53 11.93
N GLU A 175 5.74 19.85 11.16
CA GLU A 175 5.28 18.46 11.39
C GLU A 175 5.61 17.48 10.24
N ILE A 176 6.68 17.77 9.49
CA ILE A 176 7.16 16.97 8.35
C ILE A 176 8.27 15.97 8.73
N ALA A 177 8.27 15.46 9.97
CA ALA A 177 9.34 14.59 10.47
C ALA A 177 9.56 13.33 9.62
N ARG A 178 8.54 12.83 8.91
CA ARG A 178 8.70 11.70 7.98
C ARG A 178 9.53 12.04 6.76
N ILE A 179 9.32 13.18 6.11
CA ILE A 179 10.21 13.61 5.02
C ILE A 179 11.63 13.78 5.55
N LEU A 180 11.80 14.43 6.71
CA LEU A 180 13.12 14.62 7.33
C LEU A 180 13.80 13.28 7.63
N ALA A 181 13.06 12.29 8.11
CA ALA A 181 13.58 10.93 8.31
C ALA A 181 13.97 10.29 6.97
N PHE A 182 13.15 10.41 5.92
CA PHE A 182 13.48 9.91 4.59
C PHE A 182 14.77 10.50 4.04
N GLU A 183 14.99 11.80 4.20
CA GLU A 183 16.25 12.44 3.80
C GLU A 183 17.46 11.79 4.50
N VAL A 184 17.35 11.47 5.79
CA VAL A 184 18.39 10.75 6.52
C VAL A 184 18.62 9.35 5.95
N PHE A 185 17.57 8.56 5.71
CA PHE A 185 17.73 7.22 5.14
C PHE A 185 18.29 7.25 3.71
N LEU A 186 17.82 8.18 2.88
CA LEU A 186 18.31 8.37 1.51
C LEU A 186 19.77 8.76 1.50
N GLU A 187 20.22 9.59 2.44
CA GLU A 187 21.64 9.95 2.58
C GLU A 187 22.51 8.74 2.95
N LEU A 188 22.02 7.87 3.83
CA LEU A 188 22.70 6.61 4.15
C LEU A 188 22.78 5.71 2.90
N PHE A 189 21.67 5.54 2.18
CA PHE A 189 21.66 4.73 0.95
C PHE A 189 22.51 5.34 -0.17
N ARG A 190 22.57 6.66 -0.29
CA ARG A 190 23.46 7.37 -1.21
C ARG A 190 24.91 7.01 -0.92
N THR A 191 25.28 7.01 0.35
CA THR A 191 26.64 6.70 0.81
C THR A 191 26.99 5.22 0.64
N TRP A 192 26.04 4.32 0.87
CA TRP A 192 26.33 2.87 0.91
C TRP A 192 26.17 2.15 -0.43
N THR A 193 25.25 2.63 -1.28
CA THR A 193 24.75 1.86 -2.42
C THR A 193 24.53 2.70 -3.67
N PHE A 194 24.05 3.94 -3.55
CA PHE A 194 23.58 4.75 -4.69
C PHE A 194 24.29 6.11 -4.77
N PRO A 195 25.57 6.18 -5.19
CA PRO A 195 26.35 7.42 -5.13
C PRO A 195 25.79 8.55 -6.01
N THR A 196 25.04 8.22 -7.07
CA THR A 196 24.39 9.19 -7.97
C THR A 196 23.00 9.63 -7.49
N LEU A 197 22.55 9.14 -6.32
CA LEU A 197 21.27 9.51 -5.74
C LEU A 197 21.28 10.99 -5.35
N THR A 198 20.28 11.71 -5.82
CA THR A 198 20.00 13.09 -5.41
C THR A 198 18.58 13.18 -4.91
N PHE A 199 18.35 14.05 -3.95
CA PHE A 199 17.00 14.28 -3.43
C PHE A 199 16.87 15.74 -2.99
N ARG A 200 15.63 16.23 -3.02
CA ARG A 200 15.27 17.56 -2.53
C ARG A 200 13.85 17.56 -2.01
N ARG A 201 13.62 18.19 -0.87
CA ARG A 201 12.29 18.57 -0.41
C ARG A 201 11.91 19.96 -0.93
N GLU A 202 10.67 20.12 -1.36
CA GLU A 202 10.10 21.41 -1.79
C GLU A 202 8.60 21.42 -1.44
N GLN A 203 8.04 22.60 -1.17
CA GLN A 203 6.59 22.77 -1.08
C GLN A 203 6.05 23.06 -2.48
N VAL A 204 5.15 22.22 -2.98
CA VAL A 204 4.55 22.35 -4.31
C VAL A 204 3.04 22.40 -4.14
N LEU A 205 2.40 23.51 -4.56
CA LEU A 205 0.96 23.69 -4.37
C LEU A 205 0.52 23.48 -2.91
N GLY A 206 1.26 24.07 -1.97
CA GLY A 206 1.00 23.94 -0.53
C GLY A 206 1.40 22.59 0.09
N THR A 207 1.72 21.59 -0.72
CA THR A 207 2.03 20.22 -0.25
C THR A 207 3.54 19.99 -0.18
N TRP A 208 4.04 19.53 0.97
CA TRP A 208 5.43 19.13 1.09
C TRP A 208 5.73 17.88 0.26
N THR A 209 6.67 18.00 -0.67
CA THR A 209 7.02 16.96 -1.63
C THR A 209 8.50 16.66 -1.56
N LEU A 210 8.84 15.37 -1.47
CA LEU A 210 10.20 14.85 -1.60
C LEU A 210 10.39 14.32 -3.02
N PHE A 211 11.32 14.93 -3.75
CA PHE A 211 11.76 14.47 -5.06
C PHE A 211 13.06 13.68 -4.90
N ILE A 212 13.06 12.44 -5.36
CA ILE A 212 14.22 11.55 -5.32
C ILE A 212 14.59 11.19 -6.75
N ARG A 213 15.87 11.24 -7.09
CA ARG A 213 16.35 10.95 -8.43
C ARG A 213 17.59 10.10 -8.36
N LEU A 214 17.57 9.00 -9.09
CA LEU A 214 18.74 8.17 -9.31
C LEU A 214 19.10 8.20 -10.79
N THR A 215 20.35 8.52 -11.10
CA THR A 215 20.88 8.58 -12.49
C THR A 215 21.81 7.39 -12.74
N ALA A 216 21.73 6.83 -13.95
CA ALA A 216 22.53 5.67 -14.35
C ALA A 216 24.04 6.01 -14.22
N PRO A 217 24.86 5.06 -13.74
CA PRO A 217 26.30 5.26 -13.66
C PRO A 217 26.90 5.34 -15.07
N GLY A 218 27.67 6.38 -15.36
CA GLY A 218 28.35 6.53 -16.64
C GLY A 218 27.40 6.76 -17.83
N SER A 219 27.76 6.27 -19.01
CA SER A 219 27.03 6.44 -20.28
C SER A 219 25.98 5.38 -20.57
N ASP A 220 26.01 4.25 -19.84
CA ASP A 220 25.24 3.06 -20.20
C ASP A 220 23.81 3.11 -19.66
N PRO A 221 22.86 2.38 -20.28
CA PRO A 221 21.51 2.19 -19.74
C PRO A 221 21.55 1.46 -18.40
N TRP A 222 20.47 1.60 -17.63
CA TRP A 222 20.31 0.90 -16.35
C TRP A 222 20.40 -0.63 -16.47
N ASP A 223 21.14 -1.24 -15.56
CA ASP A 223 20.94 -2.64 -15.24
C ASP A 223 19.60 -2.84 -14.50
N TYR A 224 18.90 -3.92 -14.82
CA TYR A 224 17.58 -4.19 -14.26
C TYR A 224 17.66 -4.48 -12.76
N GLU A 225 18.68 -5.22 -12.30
CA GLU A 225 18.79 -5.56 -10.89
C GLU A 225 19.15 -4.34 -10.04
N GLU A 226 19.98 -3.43 -10.57
CA GLU A 226 20.24 -2.13 -9.92
C GLU A 226 18.95 -1.30 -9.77
N LEU A 227 18.16 -1.22 -10.84
CA LEU A 227 16.88 -0.50 -10.85
C LEU A 227 15.88 -1.14 -9.89
N ARG A 228 15.77 -2.47 -9.91
CA ARG A 228 14.93 -3.24 -8.99
C ARG A 228 15.39 -3.01 -7.55
N HIS A 229 16.69 -3.03 -7.29
CA HIS A 229 17.24 -2.79 -5.96
C HIS A 229 16.88 -1.39 -5.44
N PHE A 230 16.99 -0.36 -6.28
CA PHE A 230 16.54 0.99 -5.93
C PHE A 230 15.06 1.03 -5.57
N VAL A 231 14.20 0.43 -6.40
CA VAL A 231 12.75 0.34 -6.16
C VAL A 231 12.42 -0.37 -4.85
N VAL A 232 13.13 -1.46 -4.52
CA VAL A 232 12.96 -2.18 -3.24
C VAL A 232 13.34 -1.29 -2.06
N VAL A 233 14.48 -0.59 -2.14
CA VAL A 233 14.96 0.29 -1.08
C VAL A 233 13.97 1.44 -0.82
N THR A 234 13.50 2.11 -1.86
CA THR A 234 12.54 3.20 -1.71
C THR A 234 11.15 2.70 -1.32
N ARG A 235 10.71 1.51 -1.77
CA ARG A 235 9.45 0.92 -1.27
C ARG A 235 9.53 0.58 0.20
N LEU A 236 10.65 0.05 0.71
CA LEU A 236 10.80 -0.16 2.15
C LEU A 236 10.52 1.13 2.92
N LEU A 237 11.07 2.26 2.47
CA LEU A 237 10.85 3.55 3.14
C LEU A 237 9.37 3.94 3.18
N PHE A 238 8.69 3.83 2.03
CA PHE A 238 7.30 4.23 1.89
C PHE A 238 6.33 3.28 2.60
N ASP A 239 6.56 1.98 2.48
CA ASP A 239 5.73 0.94 3.08
C ASP A 239 5.82 0.97 4.62
N ALA A 240 6.99 1.33 5.16
CA ALA A 240 7.29 1.30 6.58
C ALA A 240 7.03 2.62 7.35
N SER A 241 6.37 3.59 6.72
CA SER A 241 6.12 4.92 7.27
C SER A 241 4.62 5.27 7.35
N TYR A 242 3.76 4.26 7.45
CA TYR A 242 2.31 4.45 7.35
C TYR A 242 1.75 5.28 8.52
N ASP A 243 2.29 5.10 9.72
CA ASP A 243 1.87 5.75 10.97
C ASP A 243 2.70 7.01 11.31
N PHE A 244 3.37 7.59 10.30
CA PHE A 244 4.38 8.63 10.49
C PHE A 244 4.01 9.97 9.82
N SER A 245 2.74 10.36 9.88
CA SER A 245 2.27 11.67 9.38
C SER A 245 2.02 12.64 10.54
N TYR A 246 2.12 13.95 10.31
CA TYR A 246 1.85 14.99 11.32
C TYR A 246 2.68 14.81 12.61
N VAL A 247 3.97 14.59 12.44
CA VAL A 247 4.89 14.41 13.58
C VAL A 247 5.88 15.56 13.59
N ALA A 248 5.99 16.23 14.74
CA ALA A 248 6.88 17.37 14.95
C ALA A 248 8.34 17.05 14.56
N ASN A 249 8.97 17.97 13.85
CA ASN A 249 10.33 17.83 13.32
C ASN A 249 11.37 17.45 14.39
N VAL A 250 11.21 17.98 15.61
CA VAL A 250 12.10 17.72 16.76
C VAL A 250 12.25 16.23 17.10
N VAL A 251 11.25 15.41 16.76
CA VAL A 251 11.27 13.97 17.03
C VAL A 251 12.40 13.25 16.29
N VAL A 252 12.83 13.78 15.14
CA VAL A 252 13.89 13.21 14.31
C VAL A 252 15.21 13.98 14.36
N ASP A 253 15.32 14.98 15.23
CA ASP A 253 16.56 15.73 15.43
C ASP A 253 17.70 14.79 15.84
N GLY A 254 18.84 14.91 15.15
CA GLY A 254 20.02 14.08 15.36
C GLY A 254 19.85 12.61 14.95
N LEU A 255 18.84 12.28 14.14
CA LEU A 255 18.66 10.91 13.64
C LEU A 255 19.85 10.43 12.80
N ALA A 256 20.42 11.32 11.97
CA ALA A 256 21.56 11.00 11.11
C ALA A 256 22.75 10.44 11.91
N GLU A 257 23.09 11.08 13.04
CA GLU A 257 24.17 10.66 13.94
C GLU A 257 23.89 9.31 14.58
N ARG A 258 22.63 9.05 14.95
CA ARG A 258 22.21 7.83 15.63
C ARG A 258 22.18 6.60 14.73
N LEU A 259 22.07 6.80 13.42
CA LEU A 259 22.03 5.75 12.40
C LEU A 259 23.39 5.55 11.70
N ARG A 260 24.47 6.17 12.20
CA ARG A 260 25.82 5.94 11.67
C ARG A 260 26.34 4.56 12.09
N GLY A 261 27.17 3.97 11.23
CA GLY A 261 27.94 2.77 11.53
C GLY A 261 27.50 1.52 10.77
N GLN A 262 28.37 0.51 10.81
CA GLN A 262 28.21 -0.73 10.05
C GLN A 262 27.00 -1.56 10.49
N GLU A 263 26.66 -1.51 11.77
CA GLU A 263 25.55 -2.29 12.35
C GLU A 263 24.20 -1.80 11.81
N TRP A 264 24.05 -0.49 11.60
CA TRP A 264 22.85 0.08 10.97
C TRP A 264 22.78 -0.23 9.48
N ARG A 265 23.93 -0.25 8.79
CA ARG A 265 23.99 -0.74 7.40
C ARG A 265 23.52 -2.18 7.32
N GLU A 266 23.94 -3.04 8.23
CA GLU A 266 23.50 -4.44 8.29
C GLU A 266 22.00 -4.56 8.55
N ILE A 267 21.47 -3.89 9.59
CA ILE A 267 20.03 -3.90 9.90
C ILE A 267 19.21 -3.45 8.69
N LEU A 268 19.55 -2.32 8.07
CA LEU A 268 18.78 -1.79 6.94
C LEU A 268 18.91 -2.69 5.70
N THR A 269 20.09 -3.27 5.46
CA THR A 269 20.28 -4.26 4.37
C THR A 269 19.39 -5.48 4.59
N THR A 270 19.29 -5.98 5.83
CA THR A 270 18.40 -7.09 6.18
C THR A 270 16.93 -6.71 5.94
N MET A 271 16.50 -5.51 6.32
CA MET A 271 15.11 -5.06 6.10
C MET A 271 14.79 -4.90 4.60
N VAL A 272 15.75 -4.41 3.81
CA VAL A 272 15.62 -4.32 2.34
C VAL A 272 15.47 -5.71 1.72
N ARG A 273 16.27 -6.68 2.16
CA ARG A 273 16.16 -8.08 1.71
C ARG A 273 14.83 -8.71 2.10
N TYR A 274 14.38 -8.48 3.34
CA TYR A 274 13.05 -8.92 3.78
C TYR A 274 11.94 -8.36 2.90
N ARG A 275 11.97 -7.04 2.63
CA ARG A 275 10.95 -6.41 1.76
C ARG A 275 10.96 -6.99 0.34
N ALA A 276 12.12 -7.35 -0.18
CA ALA A 276 12.27 -7.91 -1.53
C ALA A 276 11.56 -9.26 -1.73
N VAL A 277 11.33 -10.01 -0.66
CA VAL A 277 10.71 -11.35 -0.68
C VAL A 277 9.32 -11.39 -0.05
N LEU A 278 8.82 -10.27 0.48
CA LEU A 278 7.48 -10.20 1.05
C LEU A 278 6.43 -10.19 -0.06
N GLU A 279 5.47 -11.11 0.02
CA GLU A 279 4.37 -11.28 -0.92
C GLU A 279 3.02 -11.28 -0.19
N ASP A 280 2.31 -10.15 -0.22
CA ASP A 280 0.99 -9.98 0.40
C ASP A 280 -0.10 -9.58 -0.61
N ALA A 281 0.12 -9.77 -1.92
CA ALA A 281 -0.83 -9.33 -2.94
C ALA A 281 -2.13 -10.15 -2.99
N SER A 282 -2.11 -11.40 -2.49
CA SER A 282 -3.26 -12.33 -2.65
C SER A 282 -4.43 -12.07 -1.70
N GLN A 283 -4.21 -11.28 -0.64
CA GLN A 283 -5.27 -10.87 0.27
C GLN A 283 -4.88 -9.60 1.01
N TYR A 284 -5.76 -8.61 0.98
CA TYR A 284 -5.58 -7.37 1.72
C TYR A 284 -5.49 -7.62 3.22
N VAL A 285 -4.41 -7.12 3.79
CA VAL A 285 -4.24 -6.90 5.21
C VAL A 285 -4.15 -5.40 5.45
N PRO A 286 -4.93 -4.81 6.39
CA PRO A 286 -4.75 -3.42 6.75
C PRO A 286 -3.28 -3.14 7.09
N LEU A 287 -2.65 -2.26 6.33
CA LEU A 287 -1.19 -2.11 6.35
C LEU A 287 -0.67 -1.82 7.76
N HIS A 288 -1.38 -1.00 8.55
CA HIS A 288 -1.05 -0.69 9.94
C HIS A 288 -0.99 -1.91 10.87
N ALA A 289 -1.64 -3.02 10.53
CA ALA A 289 -1.57 -4.27 11.27
C ALA A 289 -0.26 -5.04 11.00
N LEU A 290 0.41 -4.79 9.86
CA LEU A 290 1.64 -5.47 9.49
C LEU A 290 2.83 -4.84 10.23
N PRO A 291 3.68 -5.61 10.94
CA PRO A 291 4.81 -5.07 11.71
C PRO A 291 5.78 -4.19 10.92
N MET A 292 5.94 -4.45 9.61
CA MET A 292 6.79 -3.65 8.73
C MET A 292 6.28 -2.21 8.57
N SER A 293 4.97 -1.98 8.67
CA SER A 293 4.34 -0.69 8.35
C SER A 293 4.76 0.49 9.22
N SER A 294 5.27 0.21 10.42
CA SER A 294 5.75 1.21 11.39
C SER A 294 7.27 1.17 11.58
N LEU A 295 8.01 0.33 10.86
CA LEU A 295 9.44 0.11 11.11
C LEU A 295 10.26 1.40 10.98
N VAL A 296 10.05 2.20 9.93
CA VAL A 296 10.79 3.46 9.72
C VAL A 296 10.41 4.47 10.80
N ALA A 297 9.12 4.56 11.13
CA ALA A 297 8.63 5.42 12.21
C ALA A 297 9.23 5.02 13.56
N ALA A 298 9.25 3.73 13.87
CA ALA A 298 9.77 3.17 15.11
C ALA A 298 11.27 3.42 15.26
N ILE A 299 12.05 3.22 14.19
CA ILE A 299 13.49 3.54 14.15
C ILE A 299 13.72 5.04 14.32
N ALA A 300 12.94 5.89 13.65
CA ALA A 300 13.10 7.34 13.69
C ALA A 300 12.78 7.90 15.09
N ARG A 301 11.65 7.50 15.66
CA ARG A 301 11.06 8.09 16.87
C ARG A 301 11.62 7.49 18.16
N SER A 302 11.94 6.20 18.20
CA SER A 302 12.20 5.49 19.46
C SER A 302 13.65 5.07 19.64
N ARG A 303 14.31 5.68 20.64
CA ARG A 303 15.64 5.20 21.11
C ARG A 303 15.60 3.77 21.65
N VAL A 304 14.46 3.34 22.17
CA VAL A 304 14.27 1.99 22.73
C VAL A 304 14.30 0.96 21.62
N ILE A 305 13.57 1.20 20.52
CA ILE A 305 13.56 0.34 19.33
C ILE A 305 14.94 0.28 18.70
N ARG A 306 15.61 1.44 18.52
CA ARG A 306 17.00 1.48 18.04
C ARG A 306 17.94 0.61 18.86
N GLY A 307 17.90 0.76 20.19
CA GLY A 307 18.71 -0.06 21.09
C GLY A 307 18.32 -1.54 21.10
N LEU A 308 17.03 -1.85 20.88
CA LEU A 308 16.54 -3.22 20.77
C LEU A 308 17.14 -3.92 19.54
N LEU A 309 17.02 -3.31 18.37
CA LEU A 309 17.51 -3.89 17.11
C LEU A 309 19.02 -4.13 17.15
N LEU A 310 19.78 -3.14 17.62
CA LEU A 310 21.24 -3.28 17.79
C LEU A 310 21.61 -4.40 18.76
N ARG A 311 20.88 -4.58 19.87
CA ARG A 311 21.13 -5.69 20.80
C ARG A 311 20.76 -7.04 20.19
N CYS A 312 19.67 -7.12 19.43
CA CYS A 312 19.29 -8.34 18.73
C CYS A 312 20.36 -8.73 17.71
N LEU A 313 20.83 -7.78 16.89
CA LEU A 313 21.92 -8.00 15.95
C LEU A 313 23.18 -8.53 16.67
N ARG A 314 23.66 -7.81 17.69
CA ARG A 314 24.92 -8.14 18.39
C ARG A 314 24.87 -9.46 19.16
N ARG A 315 23.72 -9.83 19.71
CA ARG A 315 23.57 -10.99 20.61
C ARG A 315 22.94 -12.22 19.94
N GLY A 316 22.52 -12.09 18.69
CA GLY A 316 22.04 -13.18 17.86
C GLY A 316 20.61 -13.65 18.15
N PHE A 317 20.23 -14.69 17.40
CA PHE A 317 18.91 -15.31 17.34
C PHE A 317 18.31 -15.60 18.73
N ASP A 318 19.01 -16.36 19.57
CA ASP A 318 18.53 -16.80 20.87
C ASP A 318 18.19 -15.65 21.82
N TYR A 319 18.96 -14.57 21.75
CA TYR A 319 18.67 -13.39 22.54
C TYR A 319 17.40 -12.69 22.05
N CYS A 320 17.25 -12.52 20.73
CA CYS A 320 16.07 -11.91 20.11
C CYS A 320 14.81 -12.73 20.46
N ARG A 321 14.86 -14.05 20.31
CA ARG A 321 13.78 -14.98 20.67
C ARG A 321 13.36 -14.86 22.14
N ARG A 322 14.31 -14.92 23.08
CA ARG A 322 14.02 -14.73 24.51
C ARG A 322 13.47 -13.34 24.84
N LEU A 323 13.81 -12.33 24.05
CA LEU A 323 13.24 -11.00 24.21
C LEU A 323 11.77 -10.96 23.77
N ILE A 324 11.44 -11.59 22.64
CA ILE A 324 10.08 -11.77 22.13
C ILE A 324 9.22 -12.50 23.17
N ASP A 325 9.68 -13.64 23.69
CA ASP A 325 8.93 -14.41 24.70
C ASP A 325 8.67 -13.61 25.98
N ARG A 326 9.65 -12.81 26.43
CA ARG A 326 9.47 -11.95 27.60
C ARG A 326 8.45 -10.85 27.36
N TYR A 327 8.45 -10.23 26.19
CA TYR A 327 7.43 -9.24 25.86
C TYR A 327 6.04 -9.87 25.75
N ALA A 328 5.92 -11.05 25.12
CA ALA A 328 4.66 -11.77 25.02
C ALA A 328 4.11 -12.15 26.40
N CYS A 329 4.96 -12.69 27.28
CA CYS A 329 4.61 -13.01 28.66
C CYS A 329 4.13 -11.78 29.43
N TRP A 330 4.89 -10.68 29.35
CA TRP A 330 4.52 -9.43 30.01
C TRP A 330 3.18 -8.87 29.51
N LEU A 331 2.94 -8.90 28.19
CA LEU A 331 1.70 -8.40 27.60
C LEU A 331 0.47 -9.22 28.01
N ASN A 332 0.64 -10.52 28.27
CA ASN A 332 -0.44 -11.39 28.77
C ASN A 332 -0.79 -11.11 30.24
N GLU A 333 0.18 -10.64 31.02
CA GLU A 333 0.01 -10.33 32.45
C GLU A 333 -0.37 -8.85 32.71
N ALA A 334 -0.22 -7.99 31.71
CA ALA A 334 -0.47 -6.56 31.84
C ALA A 334 -1.95 -6.27 32.17
N SER A 335 -2.17 -5.39 33.14
CA SER A 335 -3.52 -4.93 33.48
C SER A 335 -4.13 -4.13 32.35
N ALA A 336 -5.45 -4.24 32.17
CA ALA A 336 -6.21 -3.36 31.29
C ALA A 336 -5.91 -1.89 31.61
N GLY A 337 -5.45 -1.12 30.62
CA GLY A 337 -5.09 0.29 30.78
C GLY A 337 -3.63 0.59 31.17
N ASP A 338 -2.73 -0.40 31.23
CA ASP A 338 -1.30 -0.09 31.42
C ASP A 338 -0.78 0.76 30.25
N LEU A 339 -0.36 1.99 30.56
CA LEU A 339 0.09 2.98 29.58
C LEU A 339 1.32 2.52 28.77
N ARG A 340 2.08 1.54 29.27
CA ARG A 340 3.26 0.98 28.59
C ARG A 340 2.90 -0.10 27.57
N TRP A 341 1.65 -0.55 27.55
CA TRP A 341 1.22 -1.67 26.70
C TRP A 341 1.56 -1.42 25.23
N SER A 342 1.21 -0.23 24.73
CA SER A 342 1.47 0.16 23.33
C SER A 342 2.96 0.11 22.98
N ASP A 343 3.81 0.73 23.80
CA ASP A 343 5.27 0.77 23.58
C ASP A 343 5.91 -0.63 23.63
N ARG A 344 5.42 -1.49 24.53
CA ARG A 344 5.90 -2.88 24.67
C ARG A 344 5.42 -3.76 23.54
N TYR A 345 4.19 -3.58 23.09
CA TYR A 345 3.66 -4.25 21.91
C TYR A 345 4.43 -3.84 20.65
N GLU A 346 4.75 -2.55 20.48
CA GLU A 346 5.59 -2.11 19.37
C GLU A 346 7.01 -2.69 19.46
N SER A 347 7.58 -2.79 20.66
CA SER A 347 8.87 -3.49 20.86
C SER A 347 8.81 -4.97 20.48
N LEU A 348 7.69 -5.65 20.78
CA LEU A 348 7.45 -7.02 20.36
C LEU A 348 7.35 -7.12 18.83
N ARG A 349 6.53 -6.26 18.19
CA ARG A 349 6.38 -6.22 16.72
C ARG A 349 7.70 -6.06 16.00
N GLN A 350 8.52 -5.09 16.42
CA GLN A 350 9.81 -4.83 15.77
C GLN A 350 10.84 -5.92 16.05
N ALA A 351 10.81 -6.57 17.22
CA ALA A 351 11.65 -7.72 17.51
C ALA A 351 11.28 -8.94 16.65
N SER A 352 9.99 -9.26 16.54
CA SER A 352 9.47 -10.36 15.71
C SER A 352 9.77 -10.14 14.23
N LEU A 353 9.58 -8.93 13.72
CA LEU A 353 9.96 -8.57 12.35
C LEU A 353 11.46 -8.77 12.12
N PHE A 354 12.30 -8.27 13.02
CA PHE A 354 13.75 -8.41 12.88
C PHE A 354 14.22 -9.88 12.95
N LEU A 355 13.63 -10.68 13.83
CA LEU A 355 13.89 -12.13 13.91
C LEU A 355 13.56 -12.83 12.58
N ALA A 356 12.34 -12.62 12.07
CA ALA A 356 11.87 -13.21 10.82
C ALA A 356 12.63 -12.71 9.59
N ALA A 357 13.20 -11.51 9.65
CA ALA A 357 14.01 -10.94 8.59
C ALA A 357 15.45 -11.49 8.58
N GLN A 358 16.10 -11.53 9.74
CA GLN A 358 17.51 -11.87 9.88
C GLN A 358 17.78 -13.38 9.91
N TRP A 359 16.89 -14.16 10.55
CA TRP A 359 17.06 -15.60 10.77
C TRP A 359 15.77 -16.35 10.40
N PRO A 360 15.31 -16.29 9.14
CA PRO A 360 14.02 -16.85 8.76
C PRO A 360 13.95 -18.37 8.94
N GLY A 361 15.03 -19.09 8.61
CA GLY A 361 15.11 -20.55 8.75
C GLY A 361 15.09 -20.99 10.22
N GLU A 362 15.89 -20.37 11.08
CA GLU A 362 15.89 -20.68 12.51
C GLU A 362 14.57 -20.30 13.19
N ALA A 363 13.95 -19.19 12.78
CA ALA A 363 12.62 -18.79 13.26
C ALA A 363 11.55 -19.82 12.87
N LEU A 364 11.56 -20.29 11.62
CA LEU A 364 10.63 -21.32 11.15
C LEU A 364 10.82 -22.64 11.90
N GLY A 365 12.07 -23.08 12.07
CA GLY A 365 12.42 -24.30 12.81
C GLY A 365 12.11 -24.22 14.30
N GLU A 366 12.08 -23.04 14.90
CA GLU A 366 11.59 -22.84 16.26
C GLU A 366 10.06 -22.94 16.33
N LEU A 367 9.35 -22.24 15.43
CA LEU A 367 7.88 -22.28 15.38
C LEU A 367 7.35 -23.70 15.18
N SER A 368 8.01 -24.52 14.35
CA SER A 368 7.61 -25.91 14.11
C SER A 368 7.80 -26.83 15.32
N ARG A 369 8.69 -26.47 16.25
CA ARG A 369 8.95 -27.25 17.49
C ARG A 369 8.10 -26.81 18.67
N ARG A 370 7.37 -25.68 18.57
CA ARG A 370 6.52 -25.20 19.67
C ARG A 370 5.24 -26.02 19.78
N SER A 371 4.89 -26.38 21.01
CA SER A 371 3.61 -27.00 21.36
C SER A 371 2.57 -25.97 21.83
N VAL A 372 3.02 -24.85 22.38
CA VAL A 372 2.19 -23.74 22.86
C VAL A 372 2.68 -22.46 22.23
N PHE A 373 1.75 -21.70 21.66
CA PHE A 373 2.04 -20.47 20.93
C PHE A 373 1.60 -19.25 21.73
N ASN A 374 2.43 -18.21 21.73
CA ASN A 374 2.13 -16.92 22.33
C ASN A 374 1.98 -15.82 21.26
N THR A 375 1.64 -14.60 21.67
CA THR A 375 1.45 -13.46 20.76
C THR A 375 2.72 -13.12 19.95
N GLY A 376 3.90 -13.36 20.50
CA GLY A 376 5.17 -13.20 19.80
C GLY A 376 5.38 -14.21 18.68
N ASP A 377 4.89 -15.44 18.86
CA ASP A 377 4.89 -16.46 17.80
C ASP A 377 3.93 -16.09 16.68
N ASP A 378 2.73 -15.62 17.03
CA ASP A 378 1.74 -15.18 16.04
C ASP A 378 2.29 -14.01 15.19
N LEU A 379 2.96 -13.04 15.81
CA LEU A 379 3.62 -11.94 15.10
C LEU A 379 4.82 -12.41 14.26
N THR A 380 5.59 -13.37 14.76
CA THR A 380 6.71 -13.94 14.00
C THR A 380 6.20 -14.68 12.77
N ALA A 381 5.15 -15.49 12.91
CA ALA A 381 4.48 -16.18 11.81
C ALA A 381 3.90 -15.19 10.78
N ALA A 382 3.27 -14.09 11.24
CA ALA A 382 2.76 -13.04 10.36
C ALA A 382 3.85 -12.38 9.51
N CYS A 383 5.08 -12.25 10.02
CA CYS A 383 6.22 -11.75 9.25
C CYS A 383 6.86 -12.82 8.35
N LEU A 384 6.81 -14.09 8.76
CA LEU A 384 7.56 -15.16 8.11
C LEU A 384 6.79 -15.82 6.96
N PHE A 385 5.49 -16.07 7.12
CA PHE A 385 4.74 -16.95 6.21
C PHE A 385 4.37 -16.32 4.88
N LYS A 386 4.53 -15.00 4.77
CA LYS A 386 4.37 -14.24 3.53
C LYS A 386 5.69 -14.03 2.79
N ARG A 387 6.79 -14.63 3.24
CA ARG A 387 8.05 -14.60 2.52
C ARG A 387 8.07 -15.66 1.42
N SER A 388 8.28 -15.24 0.18
CA SER A 388 8.34 -16.13 -0.97
C SER A 388 9.53 -17.09 -0.91
N ASP A 389 10.66 -16.66 -0.34
CA ASP A 389 11.86 -17.49 -0.19
C ASP A 389 11.72 -18.61 0.84
N MET A 390 10.71 -18.55 1.73
CA MET A 390 10.42 -19.57 2.75
C MET A 390 9.20 -20.44 2.41
N ALA A 391 8.59 -20.24 1.23
CA ALA A 391 7.33 -20.87 0.89
C ALA A 391 7.41 -22.40 0.85
N ASP A 392 8.48 -22.94 0.25
CA ASP A 392 8.66 -24.38 0.12
C ASP A 392 8.96 -25.05 1.47
N ASP A 393 9.83 -24.44 2.29
CA ASP A 393 10.16 -24.95 3.63
C ASP A 393 8.93 -24.97 4.54
N LEU A 394 8.13 -23.90 4.53
CA LEU A 394 6.88 -23.82 5.28
C LEU A 394 5.90 -24.90 4.82
N ARG A 395 5.74 -25.08 3.51
CA ARG A 395 4.87 -26.10 2.93
C ARG A 395 5.27 -27.51 3.39
N GLN A 396 6.56 -27.84 3.30
CA GLN A 396 7.08 -29.14 3.68
C GLN A 396 6.86 -29.42 5.17
N LEU A 397 7.13 -28.44 6.04
CA LEU A 397 6.94 -28.61 7.49
C LEU A 397 5.47 -28.79 7.88
N VAL A 398 4.55 -28.09 7.23
CA VAL A 398 3.12 -28.26 7.52
C VAL A 398 2.61 -29.62 7.02
N VAL A 399 3.01 -30.04 5.81
CA VAL A 399 2.63 -31.35 5.25
C VAL A 399 3.18 -32.51 6.10
N ALA A 400 4.39 -32.36 6.66
CA ALA A 400 4.97 -33.36 7.56
C ALA A 400 4.28 -33.42 8.93
N GLY A 401 3.51 -32.38 9.30
CA GLY A 401 2.81 -32.25 10.56
C GLY A 401 1.32 -32.66 10.49
N SER A 402 0.56 -32.22 11.50
CA SER A 402 -0.90 -32.40 11.53
C SER A 402 -1.58 -31.30 10.69
N LEU A 403 -2.43 -31.69 9.73
CA LEU A 403 -3.29 -30.78 8.98
C LEU A 403 -4.57 -30.41 9.77
N SER A 404 -4.39 -29.94 11.00
CA SER A 404 -5.47 -29.39 11.84
C SER A 404 -5.37 -27.86 11.93
N LEU A 405 -6.45 -27.19 12.32
CA LEU A 405 -6.45 -25.73 12.60
C LEU A 405 -5.72 -25.36 13.91
N SER A 406 -4.74 -26.15 14.32
CA SER A 406 -3.91 -25.94 15.50
C SER A 406 -2.43 -25.89 15.13
N GLY A 407 -1.60 -25.39 16.05
CA GLY A 407 -0.16 -25.29 15.85
C GLY A 407 0.27 -24.51 14.60
N LEU A 408 1.33 -24.99 13.95
CA LEU A 408 1.91 -24.38 12.75
C LEU A 408 0.89 -24.26 11.61
N SER A 409 0.12 -25.33 11.38
CA SER A 409 -0.92 -25.44 10.37
C SER A 409 -2.03 -24.40 10.58
N GLY A 410 -2.49 -24.24 11.83
CA GLY A 410 -3.44 -23.18 12.18
C GLY A 410 -2.88 -21.77 11.95
N MET A 411 -1.62 -21.52 12.29
CA MET A 411 -0.98 -20.23 11.98
C MET A 411 -0.87 -19.98 10.47
N MET A 412 -0.58 -21.01 9.67
CA MET A 412 -0.55 -20.89 8.21
C MET A 412 -1.94 -20.53 7.66
N VAL A 413 -2.99 -21.18 8.13
CA VAL A 413 -4.38 -20.84 7.75
C VAL A 413 -4.71 -19.38 8.12
N ARG A 414 -4.22 -18.89 9.25
CA ARG A 414 -4.46 -17.50 9.69
C ARG A 414 -3.71 -16.46 8.86
N HIS A 415 -2.44 -16.73 8.57
CA HIS A 415 -1.50 -15.72 8.04
C HIS A 415 -1.18 -15.89 6.56
N ASN A 416 -1.42 -17.07 5.97
CA ASN A 416 -1.28 -17.32 4.53
C ASN A 416 -2.38 -18.28 4.00
N PRO A 417 -3.64 -17.81 3.88
CA PRO A 417 -4.75 -18.65 3.44
C PRO A 417 -4.58 -19.29 2.05
N GLU A 418 -3.93 -18.60 1.12
CA GLU A 418 -3.67 -19.11 -0.22
C GLU A 418 -2.82 -20.38 -0.17
N MET A 419 -1.70 -20.34 0.55
CA MET A 419 -0.86 -21.51 0.76
C MET A 419 -1.61 -22.61 1.51
N ALA A 420 -2.44 -22.24 2.49
CA ALA A 420 -3.26 -23.21 3.20
C ALA A 420 -4.24 -23.95 2.29
N VAL A 421 -4.87 -23.27 1.32
CA VAL A 421 -5.70 -23.93 0.30
C VAL A 421 -4.88 -24.90 -0.54
N GLN A 422 -3.66 -24.51 -0.95
CA GLN A 422 -2.77 -25.40 -1.73
C GLN A 422 -2.36 -26.66 -0.97
N VAL A 423 -2.21 -26.56 0.36
CA VAL A 423 -1.75 -27.68 1.21
C VAL A 423 -2.90 -28.58 1.67
N PHE A 424 -4.01 -27.99 2.11
CA PHE A 424 -5.14 -28.74 2.67
C PHE A 424 -6.10 -29.23 1.57
N GLY A 425 -6.14 -28.52 0.44
CA GLY A 425 -7.26 -28.59 -0.50
C GLY A 425 -8.47 -27.79 0.00
N VAL A 426 -9.22 -27.21 -0.95
CA VAL A 426 -10.37 -26.33 -0.63
C VAL A 426 -11.39 -27.06 0.25
N SER A 427 -11.83 -28.26 -0.13
CA SER A 427 -12.88 -28.99 0.59
C SER A 427 -12.49 -29.31 2.03
N SER A 428 -11.27 -29.83 2.25
CA SER A 428 -10.79 -30.17 3.61
C SER A 428 -10.67 -28.94 4.50
N LEU A 429 -10.11 -27.85 3.95
CA LEU A 429 -9.97 -26.61 4.70
C LEU A 429 -11.33 -26.03 5.08
N VAL A 430 -12.28 -26.02 4.15
CA VAL A 430 -13.65 -25.53 4.38
C VAL A 430 -14.35 -26.30 5.48
N THR A 431 -14.30 -27.64 5.45
CA THR A 431 -14.90 -28.46 6.51
C THR A 431 -14.38 -28.08 7.90
N GLN A 432 -13.07 -27.81 8.01
CA GLN A 432 -12.49 -27.40 9.29
C GLN A 432 -12.88 -25.97 9.69
N LEU A 433 -13.19 -25.09 8.74
CA LEU A 433 -13.52 -23.68 9.00
C LEU A 433 -14.96 -23.44 9.46
N LEU A 434 -15.92 -24.32 9.13
CA LEU A 434 -17.35 -24.12 9.38
C LEU A 434 -17.65 -23.79 10.85
N ASP A 435 -17.14 -24.60 11.78
CA ASP A 435 -17.46 -24.49 13.21
C ASP A 435 -16.52 -23.57 14.02
N THR A 436 -15.78 -22.70 13.33
CA THR A 436 -14.77 -21.84 13.97
C THR A 436 -15.27 -20.44 14.36
N GLY A 437 -16.54 -20.12 14.09
CA GLY A 437 -17.10 -18.78 14.31
C GLY A 437 -16.33 -17.72 13.53
N ILE A 438 -15.98 -16.60 14.15
CA ILE A 438 -15.18 -15.53 13.51
C ILE A 438 -13.67 -15.86 13.43
N ARG A 439 -13.21 -16.96 14.04
CA ARG A 439 -11.79 -17.36 13.93
C ARG A 439 -11.47 -17.68 12.48
N PHE A 440 -10.22 -17.46 12.10
CA PHE A 440 -9.75 -17.65 10.72
C PHE A 440 -10.57 -16.87 9.67
N ARG A 441 -11.16 -15.73 10.06
CA ARG A 441 -11.93 -14.83 9.18
C ARG A 441 -11.26 -14.61 7.82
N ARG A 442 -9.94 -14.38 7.81
CA ARG A 442 -9.16 -14.20 6.58
C ARG A 442 -9.19 -15.42 5.66
N ALA A 443 -9.08 -16.64 6.21
CA ALA A 443 -9.20 -17.84 5.41
C ALA A 443 -10.62 -18.01 4.83
N LYS A 444 -11.64 -17.70 5.63
CA LYS A 444 -13.03 -17.70 5.17
C LYS A 444 -13.26 -16.68 4.04
N HIS A 445 -12.77 -15.44 4.20
CA HIS A 445 -12.81 -14.43 3.14
C HIS A 445 -12.13 -14.92 1.86
N PHE A 446 -10.92 -15.48 1.99
CA PHE A 446 -10.17 -15.97 0.83
C PHE A 446 -10.93 -17.06 0.09
N VAL A 447 -11.46 -18.05 0.82
CA VAL A 447 -12.17 -19.17 0.21
C VAL A 447 -13.50 -18.72 -0.43
N VAL A 448 -14.28 -17.89 0.25
CA VAL A 448 -15.55 -17.37 -0.29
C VAL A 448 -15.31 -16.60 -1.58
N ALA A 449 -14.34 -15.69 -1.60
CA ALA A 449 -14.06 -14.87 -2.77
C ALA A 449 -13.56 -15.69 -3.98
N ARG A 450 -12.68 -16.67 -3.73
CA ARG A 450 -11.97 -17.40 -4.80
C ARG A 450 -12.68 -18.67 -5.26
N PHE A 451 -13.51 -19.26 -4.42
CA PHE A 451 -14.09 -20.59 -4.66
C PHE A 451 -15.60 -20.64 -4.41
N GLY A 452 -16.27 -19.52 -4.17
CA GLY A 452 -17.69 -19.47 -3.79
C GLY A 452 -18.63 -20.20 -4.74
N ASP A 453 -18.32 -20.22 -6.04
CA ASP A 453 -19.04 -20.94 -7.10
C ASP A 453 -18.86 -22.47 -7.05
N SER A 454 -17.77 -22.94 -6.45
CA SER A 454 -17.46 -24.37 -6.32
C SER A 454 -17.93 -25.00 -5.00
N LEU A 455 -18.49 -24.20 -4.09
CA LEU A 455 -18.97 -24.66 -2.78
C LEU A 455 -20.44 -25.05 -2.83
N ASP A 456 -20.81 -26.08 -2.06
CA ASP A 456 -22.22 -26.39 -1.81
C ASP A 456 -22.93 -25.19 -1.18
N GLN A 457 -24.17 -24.90 -1.58
CA GLN A 457 -24.91 -23.72 -1.11
C GLN A 457 -24.97 -23.63 0.41
N GLY A 458 -25.28 -24.75 1.10
CA GLY A 458 -25.35 -24.78 2.56
C GLY A 458 -24.01 -24.47 3.25
N VAL A 459 -22.90 -24.88 2.63
CA VAL A 459 -21.54 -24.60 3.11
C VAL A 459 -21.21 -23.12 2.94
N LEU A 460 -21.53 -22.55 1.78
CA LEU A 460 -21.35 -21.12 1.53
C LEU A 460 -22.17 -20.28 2.50
N THR A 461 -23.45 -20.61 2.72
CA THR A 461 -24.32 -19.93 3.69
C THR A 461 -23.73 -19.93 5.09
N GLU A 462 -23.19 -21.07 5.56
CA GLU A 462 -22.61 -21.17 6.90
C GLU A 462 -21.32 -20.36 7.03
N LEU A 463 -20.45 -20.40 6.01
CA LEU A 463 -19.24 -19.57 5.99
C LEU A 463 -19.60 -18.09 6.06
N LEU A 464 -20.58 -17.64 5.27
CA LEU A 464 -21.04 -16.25 5.22
C LEU A 464 -21.65 -15.80 6.55
N ARG A 465 -22.38 -16.66 7.26
CA ARG A 465 -22.94 -16.33 8.59
C ARG A 465 -21.87 -16.03 9.62
N GLY A 466 -20.69 -16.63 9.47
CA GLY A 466 -19.53 -16.39 10.33
C GLY A 466 -18.75 -15.11 10.04
N LEU A 467 -19.18 -14.27 9.09
CA LEU A 467 -18.47 -13.10 8.60
C LEU A 467 -19.24 -11.80 8.89
N ASP A 468 -18.53 -10.80 9.42
CA ASP A 468 -19.03 -9.43 9.62
C ASP A 468 -18.91 -8.56 8.34
N THR A 469 -18.06 -8.98 7.42
CA THR A 469 -17.83 -8.35 6.11
C THR A 469 -17.70 -9.44 5.07
N VAL A 470 -18.21 -9.24 3.85
CA VAL A 470 -18.18 -10.28 2.83
C VAL A 470 -17.44 -9.78 1.58
N PRO A 471 -16.43 -10.52 1.09
CA PRO A 471 -15.68 -10.10 -0.09
C PRO A 471 -16.52 -10.22 -1.37
N TRP A 472 -16.22 -9.39 -2.36
CA TRP A 472 -16.62 -9.60 -3.75
C TRP A 472 -15.99 -10.89 -4.27
N GLY A 473 -16.75 -11.63 -5.08
CA GLY A 473 -16.27 -12.79 -5.81
C GLY A 473 -15.18 -12.39 -6.80
N HIS A 474 -14.16 -13.24 -6.90
CA HIS A 474 -13.03 -13.04 -7.81
C HIS A 474 -13.44 -13.28 -9.28
N THR A 475 -14.49 -14.08 -9.49
CA THR A 475 -15.13 -14.33 -10.79
C THR A 475 -16.60 -13.91 -10.74
N ALA A 476 -17.21 -13.71 -11.91
CA ALA A 476 -18.64 -13.40 -11.99
C ALA A 476 -19.51 -14.53 -11.41
N ASP A 477 -19.11 -15.78 -11.61
CA ASP A 477 -19.82 -16.95 -11.08
C ASP A 477 -19.73 -17.02 -9.56
N ALA A 478 -18.54 -16.76 -8.99
CA ALA A 478 -18.36 -16.69 -7.55
C ALA A 478 -19.16 -15.53 -6.94
N GLU A 479 -19.20 -14.37 -7.61
CA GLU A 479 -20.01 -13.25 -7.15
C GLU A 479 -21.50 -13.59 -7.16
N HIS A 480 -22.00 -14.18 -8.24
CA HIS A 480 -23.39 -14.59 -8.34
C HIS A 480 -23.79 -15.58 -7.24
N ALA A 481 -22.91 -16.55 -6.94
CA ALA A 481 -23.12 -17.50 -5.85
C ALA A 481 -23.21 -16.81 -4.48
N ILE A 482 -22.37 -15.80 -4.24
CA ILE A 482 -22.38 -15.01 -3.00
C ILE A 482 -23.66 -14.16 -2.92
N GLU A 483 -24.00 -13.43 -3.98
CA GLU A 483 -25.20 -12.57 -4.03
C GLU A 483 -26.48 -13.37 -3.76
N ALA A 484 -26.61 -14.56 -4.34
CA ALA A 484 -27.76 -15.44 -4.12
C ALA A 484 -27.98 -15.76 -2.62
N GLN A 485 -26.92 -15.83 -1.82
CA GLN A 485 -27.01 -16.06 -0.38
C GLN A 485 -27.23 -14.76 0.41
N LEU A 486 -26.69 -13.63 -0.04
CA LEU A 486 -26.86 -12.34 0.62
C LEU A 486 -28.26 -11.75 0.46
N LEU A 487 -28.96 -12.05 -0.64
CA LEU A 487 -30.37 -11.64 -0.82
C LEU A 487 -31.31 -12.16 0.29
N LEU A 488 -30.87 -13.19 1.03
CA LEU A 488 -31.61 -13.80 2.13
C LEU A 488 -31.29 -13.18 3.52
N GLY A 489 -30.31 -12.28 3.62
CA GLY A 489 -29.90 -11.68 4.88
C GLY A 489 -29.33 -10.28 4.68
N GLY A 490 -30.02 -9.26 5.23
CA GLY A 490 -29.94 -7.81 5.00
C GLY A 490 -28.66 -7.11 4.48
N PRO A 491 -28.46 -5.81 4.76
CA PRO A 491 -27.31 -5.09 4.22
C PRO A 491 -26.00 -5.59 4.84
N VAL A 492 -25.01 -5.89 4.00
CA VAL A 492 -23.68 -6.40 4.40
C VAL A 492 -22.58 -5.54 3.81
N CYS A 493 -21.54 -5.24 4.59
CA CYS A 493 -20.37 -4.50 4.11
C CYS A 493 -19.57 -5.37 3.12
N ARG A 494 -19.46 -4.91 1.88
CA ARG A 494 -18.75 -5.58 0.78
C ARG A 494 -17.34 -5.00 0.59
N PHE A 495 -16.40 -5.81 0.12
CA PHE A 495 -15.02 -5.36 -0.12
C PHE A 495 -14.27 -6.20 -1.15
N GLU A 496 -13.28 -5.65 -1.83
CA GLU A 496 -12.44 -6.43 -2.76
C GLU A 496 -11.34 -7.15 -1.98
N LEU A 497 -11.19 -8.46 -2.16
CA LEU A 497 -10.29 -9.27 -1.32
C LEU A 497 -8.86 -8.73 -1.32
N GLU A 498 -8.34 -8.34 -2.47
CA GLU A 498 -6.97 -7.84 -2.67
C GLU A 498 -6.79 -6.36 -2.28
N LYS A 499 -7.88 -5.60 -2.05
CA LYS A 499 -7.82 -4.14 -1.83
C LYS A 499 -8.46 -3.67 -0.53
N GLY A 500 -9.20 -4.54 0.14
CA GLY A 500 -9.94 -4.21 1.35
C GLY A 500 -11.20 -3.41 1.08
N ILE A 501 -11.74 -2.81 2.15
CA ILE A 501 -12.96 -2.01 2.11
C ILE A 501 -12.64 -0.66 1.44
N ASP A 502 -13.38 -0.33 0.38
CA ASP A 502 -13.36 1.01 -0.18
C ASP A 502 -14.24 1.94 0.66
N TRP A 503 -13.63 2.58 1.65
CA TRP A 503 -14.33 3.50 2.55
C TRP A 503 -14.95 4.71 1.83
N THR A 504 -14.56 5.00 0.57
CA THR A 504 -15.18 6.06 -0.24
C THR A 504 -16.56 5.68 -0.79
N THR A 505 -16.92 4.39 -0.73
CA THR A 505 -18.24 3.88 -1.13
C THR A 505 -19.23 3.76 0.02
N LEU A 506 -18.76 3.83 1.28
CA LEU A 506 -19.61 3.70 2.48
C LEU A 506 -20.45 4.94 2.79
N GLY A 507 -20.19 6.08 2.13
CA GLY A 507 -21.05 7.26 2.18
C GLY A 507 -22.44 7.07 1.53
N CYS A 508 -22.66 5.96 0.83
CA CYS A 508 -23.92 5.68 0.13
C CYS A 508 -25.02 5.06 1.02
N TYR A 509 -24.73 4.64 2.25
CA TYR A 509 -25.70 3.95 3.11
C TYR A 509 -26.22 4.74 4.31
N SER A 510 -25.90 6.04 4.45
CA SER A 510 -26.43 6.87 5.55
C SER A 510 -27.46 7.92 5.12
N ILE A 511 -28.12 7.75 3.97
CA ILE A 511 -29.30 8.55 3.59
C ILE A 511 -30.41 7.62 3.06
N ALA A 512 -30.97 6.80 3.94
CA ALA A 512 -32.33 6.26 3.84
C ALA A 512 -32.66 5.50 5.13
N GLY A 513 -33.33 6.17 6.07
CA GLY A 513 -33.83 5.60 7.32
C GLY A 513 -33.62 6.52 8.51
#